data_AF-W9XIL4-F1
#
_entry.id   AF-W9XIL4-F1
#
_cell.length_a   1.000
_cell.length_b   1.000
_cell.length_c   1.000
_cell.angle_alpha   90.00
_cell.angle_beta   90.00
_cell.angle_gamma   90.00
#
_symmetry.space_group_name_H-M   'P 1'
#
loop_
_entity.id
_entity.type
_entity.pdbx_description
1 polymer ?
#
loop_
_entity_poly.entity_id
_entity_poly.type
_entity_poly.pdbx_seq_one_letter_code
_entity_poly.pdbx_strand_id
1 'polypeptide(L)'
;MAHPSTRLKRNTGPWSALRILNSTSPIITKDLHAFLVTCISGWNDRFNEDEKSAIINALPAKYRKYKVDESGNLFCPISVDFVLDDPYVKAAICRFKKDISEGCYEKGWQNQARKAMQERRDGKFDTYLQGHTEEMFGAQVEDDSLDVTATEIDSSDGEWARKGPRGSRKDLHVAPRSLGDSTHAAGL
;
A
#
# COMPACT_ATOMS: atom_id res chain seq x y z
N MET A 1 -58.16 5.86 -0.78
CA MET A 1 -57.43 5.61 -2.04
C MET A 1 -56.02 5.16 -1.66
N ALA A 2 -55.70 3.89 -1.88
CA ALA A 2 -54.38 3.34 -1.54
C ALA A 2 -53.44 3.53 -2.74
N HIS A 3 -52.34 4.26 -2.54
CA HIS A 3 -51.31 4.41 -3.57
C HIS A 3 -50.58 3.07 -3.74
N PRO A 4 -50.35 2.60 -4.99
CA PRO A 4 -49.56 1.39 -5.21
C PRO A 4 -48.11 1.67 -4.82
N SER A 5 -47.64 1.02 -3.74
CA SER A 5 -46.22 0.98 -3.39
C SER A 5 -45.49 0.16 -4.46
N THR A 6 -44.82 0.84 -5.38
CA THR A 6 -43.87 0.23 -6.31
C THR A 6 -42.72 -0.34 -5.49
N ARG A 7 -42.83 -1.63 -5.16
CA ARG A 7 -41.77 -2.40 -4.52
C ARG A 7 -40.59 -2.43 -5.51
N LEU A 8 -39.60 -1.56 -5.27
CA LEU A 8 -38.38 -1.47 -6.09
C LEU A 8 -37.84 -2.88 -6.32
N LYS A 9 -37.75 -3.28 -7.59
CA LYS A 9 -37.13 -4.56 -7.98
C LYS A 9 -35.72 -4.55 -7.41
N ARG A 10 -35.48 -5.35 -6.37
CA ARG A 10 -34.15 -5.58 -5.82
C ARG A 10 -33.30 -6.15 -6.95
N ASN A 11 -32.50 -5.27 -7.53
CA ASN A 11 -31.45 -5.53 -8.50
C ASN A 11 -30.46 -6.50 -7.86
N THR A 12 -30.78 -7.80 -7.94
CA THR A 12 -30.00 -8.94 -7.41
C THR A 12 -29.19 -9.61 -8.53
N GLY A 13 -28.98 -8.88 -9.63
CA GLY A 13 -28.19 -9.33 -10.75
C GLY A 13 -26.72 -9.53 -10.36
N PRO A 14 -25.94 -10.21 -11.22
CA PRO A 14 -24.50 -10.43 -10.99
C PRO A 14 -23.70 -9.12 -10.91
N TRP A 15 -24.22 -8.04 -11.49
CA TRP A 15 -23.64 -6.68 -11.46
C TRP A 15 -24.19 -5.81 -10.31
N SER A 16 -24.97 -6.38 -9.40
CA SER A 16 -25.47 -5.63 -8.25
C SER A 16 -24.36 -5.28 -7.27
N ALA A 17 -24.47 -4.14 -6.60
CA ALA A 17 -23.50 -3.72 -5.58
C ALA A 17 -23.27 -4.78 -4.49
N LEU A 18 -24.30 -5.59 -4.20
CA LEU A 18 -24.23 -6.68 -3.22
C LEU A 18 -23.46 -7.92 -3.70
N ARG A 19 -23.28 -8.09 -5.02
CA ARG A 19 -22.66 -9.30 -5.60
C ARG A 19 -21.38 -9.03 -6.36
N ILE A 20 -21.17 -7.79 -6.82
CA ILE A 20 -20.07 -7.45 -7.72
C ILE A 20 -18.70 -7.61 -7.06
N LEU A 21 -18.61 -7.51 -5.74
CA LEU A 21 -17.38 -7.69 -4.96
C LEU A 21 -17.22 -9.09 -4.34
N ASN A 22 -18.11 -10.03 -4.66
CA ASN A 22 -17.98 -11.40 -4.17
C ASN A 22 -16.99 -12.18 -5.05
N SER A 23 -16.38 -13.22 -4.48
CA SER A 23 -15.47 -14.15 -5.17
C SER A 23 -16.07 -14.83 -6.42
N THR A 24 -17.39 -14.90 -6.50
CA THR A 24 -18.16 -15.47 -7.62
C THR A 24 -18.54 -14.44 -8.70
N SER A 25 -18.11 -13.19 -8.56
CA SER A 25 -18.50 -12.10 -9.46
C SER A 25 -17.89 -12.27 -10.85
N PRO A 26 -18.65 -11.97 -11.93
CA PRO A 26 -18.12 -11.98 -13.29
C PRO A 26 -17.08 -10.87 -13.54
N ILE A 27 -16.89 -9.92 -12.62
CA ILE A 27 -15.92 -8.83 -12.76
C ILE A 27 -14.48 -9.32 -12.90
N ILE A 28 -14.16 -10.51 -12.36
CA ILE A 28 -12.83 -11.11 -12.40
C ILE A 28 -12.41 -11.43 -13.84
N THR A 29 -13.36 -11.89 -14.67
CA THR A 29 -13.09 -12.30 -16.05
C THR A 29 -13.17 -11.16 -17.07
N LYS A 30 -13.75 -10.01 -16.70
CA LYS A 30 -13.89 -8.86 -17.59
C LYS A 30 -12.63 -8.01 -17.67
N ASP A 31 -12.41 -7.37 -18.80
CA ASP A 31 -11.34 -6.39 -18.96
C ASP A 31 -11.73 -5.07 -18.30
N LEU A 32 -11.24 -4.86 -17.08
CA LEU A 32 -11.49 -3.63 -16.31
C LEU A 32 -10.66 -2.46 -16.82
N HIS A 33 -9.54 -2.72 -17.48
CA HIS A 33 -8.68 -1.66 -18.01
C HIS A 33 -9.34 -1.00 -19.21
N ALA A 34 -9.78 -1.80 -20.18
CA ALA A 34 -10.57 -1.31 -21.31
C ALA A 34 -11.89 -0.64 -20.88
N PHE A 35 -12.52 -1.17 -19.83
CA PHE A 35 -13.72 -0.56 -19.25
C PHE A 35 -13.44 0.84 -18.69
N LEU A 36 -12.38 1.02 -17.89
CA LEU A 36 -12.00 2.33 -17.34
C LEU A 36 -11.66 3.33 -18.44
N VAL A 37 -10.95 2.90 -19.48
CA VAL A 37 -10.68 3.72 -20.68
C VAL A 37 -12.00 4.18 -21.31
N THR A 38 -12.96 3.26 -21.49
CA THR A 38 -14.29 3.60 -22.04
C THR A 38 -15.04 4.59 -21.17
N CYS A 39 -14.95 4.47 -19.84
CA CYS A 39 -15.57 5.40 -18.90
C CYS A 39 -14.98 6.82 -19.01
N ILE A 40 -13.66 6.93 -19.12
CA ILE A 40 -12.99 8.24 -19.19
C ILE A 40 -13.21 8.88 -20.57
N SER A 41 -13.11 8.11 -21.65
CA SER A 41 -13.39 8.61 -23.00
C SER A 41 -14.84 9.07 -23.18
N GLY A 42 -15.78 8.42 -22.49
CA GLY A 42 -17.20 8.78 -22.50
C GLY A 42 -17.64 9.67 -21.33
N TRP A 43 -16.72 10.40 -20.69
CA TRP A 43 -16.96 11.11 -19.43
C TRP A 43 -18.18 12.03 -19.46
N ASN A 44 -18.35 12.79 -20.55
CA ASN A 44 -19.42 13.80 -20.65
C ASN A 44 -20.78 13.19 -20.97
N ASP A 45 -20.83 12.09 -21.71
CA ASP A 45 -22.09 11.50 -22.19
C ASP A 45 -22.66 10.44 -21.25
N ARG A 46 -21.81 9.81 -20.44
CA ARG A 46 -22.17 8.62 -19.64
C ARG A 46 -22.49 8.91 -18.19
N PHE A 47 -22.06 10.06 -17.67
CA PHE A 47 -22.18 10.37 -16.25
C PHE A 47 -22.90 11.70 -16.04
N ASN A 48 -23.80 11.72 -15.08
CA ASN A 48 -24.41 12.95 -14.59
C ASN A 48 -23.43 13.73 -13.71
N GLU A 49 -23.69 15.00 -13.47
CA GLU A 49 -22.79 15.87 -12.72
C GLU A 49 -22.55 15.38 -11.26
N ASP A 50 -23.61 14.90 -10.61
CA ASP A 50 -23.50 14.29 -9.27
C ASP A 50 -22.60 13.04 -9.28
N GLU A 51 -22.70 12.21 -10.32
CA GLU A 51 -21.89 11.01 -10.48
C GLU A 51 -20.42 11.37 -10.76
N LYS A 52 -20.18 12.34 -11.64
CA LYS A 52 -18.85 12.90 -11.91
C LYS A 52 -18.22 13.40 -10.62
N SER A 53 -18.95 14.16 -9.82
CA SER A 53 -18.46 14.67 -8.53
C SER A 53 -18.12 13.52 -7.56
N ALA A 54 -18.97 12.49 -7.48
CA ALA A 54 -18.74 11.33 -6.63
C ALA A 54 -17.49 10.53 -7.06
N ILE A 55 -17.30 10.33 -8.37
CA ILE A 55 -16.12 9.68 -8.93
C ILE A 55 -14.86 10.48 -8.61
N ILE A 56 -14.89 11.80 -8.81
CA ILE A 56 -13.76 12.68 -8.50
C ILE A 56 -13.41 12.61 -7.01
N ASN A 57 -14.42 12.61 -6.13
CA ASN A 57 -14.22 12.49 -4.69
C ASN A 57 -13.63 11.13 -4.26
N ALA A 58 -13.86 10.07 -5.04
CA ALA A 58 -13.27 8.75 -4.81
C ALA A 58 -11.77 8.68 -5.19
N LEU A 59 -11.27 9.62 -6.01
CA LEU A 59 -9.86 9.64 -6.40
C LEU A 59 -8.95 10.03 -5.22
N PRO A 60 -7.66 9.62 -5.27
CA PRO A 60 -6.65 10.12 -4.35
C PRO A 60 -6.60 11.65 -4.35
N ALA A 61 -6.34 12.28 -3.20
CA ALA A 61 -6.39 13.73 -3.02
C ALA A 61 -5.58 14.52 -4.08
N LYS A 62 -4.44 13.96 -4.52
CA LYS A 62 -3.60 14.54 -5.58
C LYS A 62 -4.32 14.72 -6.94
N TYR A 63 -5.31 13.87 -7.23
CA TYR A 63 -6.05 13.85 -8.49
C TYR A 63 -7.46 14.44 -8.38
N ARG A 64 -7.84 15.03 -7.25
CA ARG A 64 -9.17 15.67 -7.09
C ARG A 64 -9.27 17.06 -7.72
N LYS A 65 -8.25 17.48 -8.48
CA LYS A 65 -8.21 18.80 -9.12
C LYS A 65 -8.94 18.72 -10.45
N TYR A 66 -10.17 19.22 -10.48
CA TYR A 66 -10.98 19.27 -11.68
C TYR A 66 -11.11 20.70 -12.21
N LYS A 67 -11.41 20.81 -13.50
CA LYS A 67 -11.84 22.05 -14.15
C LYS A 67 -13.31 21.94 -14.48
N VAL A 68 -13.98 23.08 -14.53
CA VAL A 68 -15.37 23.19 -14.97
C VAL A 68 -15.36 23.85 -16.35
N ASP A 69 -16.17 23.33 -17.26
CA ASP A 69 -16.35 23.90 -18.59
C ASP A 69 -17.18 25.20 -18.57
N GLU A 70 -17.22 25.93 -19.69
CA GLU A 70 -18.05 27.13 -19.87
C GLU A 70 -19.55 26.83 -19.66
N SER A 71 -19.96 25.58 -19.90
CA SER A 71 -21.32 25.09 -19.68
C SER A 71 -21.59 24.61 -18.25
N GLY A 72 -20.62 24.72 -17.33
CA GLY A 72 -20.76 24.27 -15.94
C GLY A 72 -20.50 22.77 -15.71
N ASN A 73 -20.00 22.05 -16.71
CA ASN A 73 -19.75 20.61 -16.62
C ASN A 73 -18.36 20.28 -16.02
N LEU A 74 -18.29 19.31 -15.10
CA LEU A 74 -17.05 18.78 -14.56
C LEU A 74 -16.24 18.03 -15.62
N PHE A 75 -14.99 18.44 -15.86
CA PHE A 75 -14.02 17.65 -16.62
C PHE A 75 -13.42 16.52 -15.80
N CYS A 76 -13.12 15.39 -16.45
CA CYS A 76 -12.39 14.31 -15.82
C CYS A 76 -10.98 14.81 -15.46
N PRO A 77 -10.55 14.68 -14.18
CA PRO A 77 -9.22 15.13 -13.76
C PRO A 77 -8.08 14.21 -14.24
N ILE A 78 -8.43 13.07 -14.85
CA ILE A 78 -7.51 12.05 -15.32
C ILE A 78 -7.67 11.90 -16.82
N SER A 79 -6.55 11.82 -17.56
CA SER A 79 -6.57 11.59 -19.00
C SER A 79 -6.67 10.09 -19.34
N VAL A 80 -7.09 9.80 -20.57
CA VAL A 80 -7.12 8.43 -21.08
C VAL A 80 -5.72 7.80 -21.11
N ASP A 81 -4.71 8.55 -21.55
CA ASP A 81 -3.32 8.11 -21.61
C ASP A 81 -2.78 7.70 -20.24
N PHE A 82 -3.16 8.43 -19.18
CA PHE A 82 -2.78 8.08 -17.81
C PHE A 82 -3.31 6.68 -17.46
N VAL A 83 -4.57 6.38 -17.77
CA VAL A 83 -5.12 5.04 -17.47
C VAL A 83 -4.47 3.98 -18.36
N LEU A 84 -4.16 4.30 -19.62
CA LEU A 84 -3.54 3.37 -20.55
C LEU A 84 -2.11 2.97 -20.14
N ASP A 85 -1.31 3.93 -19.71
CA ASP A 85 0.13 3.74 -19.55
C ASP A 85 0.58 3.61 -18.10
N ASP A 86 -0.22 4.07 -17.13
CA ASP A 86 0.20 4.05 -15.72
C ASP A 86 0.37 2.61 -15.19
N PRO A 87 1.58 2.24 -14.74
CA PRO A 87 1.85 0.89 -14.25
C PRO A 87 1.14 0.61 -12.92
N TYR A 88 0.86 1.64 -12.11
CA TYR A 88 0.15 1.46 -10.84
C TYR A 88 -1.32 1.14 -11.05
N VAL A 89 -1.97 1.74 -12.05
CA VAL A 89 -3.36 1.43 -12.43
C VAL A 89 -3.45 -0.02 -12.90
N LYS A 90 -2.54 -0.46 -13.79
CA LYS A 90 -2.50 -1.85 -14.26
C LYS A 90 -2.30 -2.83 -13.09
N ALA A 91 -1.31 -2.57 -12.23
CA ALA A 91 -1.04 -3.39 -11.07
C ALA A 91 -2.21 -3.40 -10.07
N ALA A 92 -2.87 -2.25 -9.86
CA ALA A 92 -4.02 -2.12 -8.98
C ALA A 92 -5.22 -2.91 -9.50
N ILE A 93 -5.47 -2.93 -10.81
CA ILE A 93 -6.53 -3.75 -11.42
C ILE A 93 -6.25 -5.24 -11.22
N CYS A 94 -5.02 -5.67 -11.49
CA CYS A 94 -4.62 -7.06 -11.27
C CYS A 94 -4.79 -7.48 -9.81
N ARG A 95 -4.31 -6.64 -8.88
CA ARG A 95 -4.47 -6.86 -7.44
C ARG A 95 -5.93 -6.89 -7.03
N PHE A 96 -6.74 -5.94 -7.50
CA PHE A 96 -8.17 -5.88 -7.21
C PHE A 96 -8.90 -7.16 -7.62
N LYS A 97 -8.62 -7.68 -8.82
CA LYS A 97 -9.20 -8.95 -9.28
C LYS A 97 -8.79 -10.12 -8.39
N LYS A 98 -7.51 -10.17 -7.99
CA LYS A 98 -6.98 -11.19 -7.08
C LYS A 98 -7.68 -11.10 -5.73
N ASP A 99 -7.74 -9.92 -5.12
CA ASP A 99 -8.38 -9.67 -3.83
C ASP A 99 -9.88 -10.05 -3.85
N ILE A 100 -10.60 -9.82 -4.97
CA ILE A 100 -11.97 -10.33 -5.15
C ILE A 100 -11.98 -11.85 -5.20
N SER A 101 -11.11 -12.48 -5.99
CA SER A 101 -11.07 -13.94 -6.13
C SER A 101 -10.74 -14.66 -4.81
N GLU A 102 -9.95 -14.02 -3.95
CA GLU A 102 -9.60 -14.51 -2.61
C GLU A 102 -10.70 -14.20 -1.56
N GLY A 103 -11.76 -13.49 -1.94
CA GLY A 103 -12.86 -13.15 -1.04
C GLY A 103 -12.54 -12.04 -0.04
N CYS A 104 -11.51 -11.23 -0.27
CA CYS A 104 -11.10 -10.16 0.65
C CYS A 104 -12.17 -9.08 0.86
N TYR A 105 -13.09 -8.94 -0.10
CA TYR A 105 -14.22 -8.01 -0.02
C TYR A 105 -15.48 -8.62 0.62
N GLU A 106 -15.46 -9.91 0.97
CA GLU A 106 -16.60 -10.54 1.62
C GLU A 106 -16.71 -10.10 3.08
N LYS A 107 -17.95 -10.01 3.57
CA LYS A 107 -18.26 -9.50 4.91
C LYS A 107 -17.51 -10.27 6.02
N GLY A 108 -17.34 -11.58 5.86
CA GLY A 108 -16.59 -12.42 6.80
C GLY A 108 -15.14 -11.97 6.92
N TRP A 109 -14.45 -11.86 5.78
CA TRP A 109 -13.06 -11.42 5.71
C TRP A 109 -12.90 -9.99 6.27
N GLN A 110 -13.75 -9.05 5.83
CA GLN A 110 -13.67 -7.66 6.29
C GLN A 110 -13.88 -7.51 7.79
N ASN A 111 -14.77 -8.31 8.37
CA ASN A 111 -14.98 -8.32 9.81
C ASN A 111 -13.76 -8.82 10.57
N GLN A 112 -13.12 -9.90 10.08
CA GLN A 112 -11.90 -10.43 10.66
C GLN A 112 -10.75 -9.42 10.55
N ALA A 113 -10.55 -8.80 9.38
CA ALA A 113 -9.52 -7.80 9.18
C ALA A 113 -9.69 -6.57 10.09
N ARG A 114 -10.93 -6.08 10.25
CA ARG A 114 -11.25 -4.99 11.17
C ARG A 114 -10.98 -5.37 12.64
N LYS A 115 -11.34 -6.60 13.04
CA LYS A 115 -11.05 -7.10 14.38
C LYS A 115 -9.53 -7.19 14.63
N ALA A 116 -8.78 -7.74 13.67
CA ALA A 116 -7.32 -7.83 13.76
C ALA A 116 -6.65 -6.45 13.84
N MET A 117 -7.11 -5.46 13.07
CA MET A 117 -6.62 -4.08 13.18
C MET A 117 -6.90 -3.47 14.56
N GLN A 118 -8.08 -3.74 15.13
CA GLN A 118 -8.44 -3.29 16.46
C GLN A 118 -7.55 -3.91 17.54
N GLU A 119 -7.32 -5.22 17.47
CA GLU A 119 -6.47 -5.94 18.42
C GLU A 119 -5.00 -5.49 18.37
N ARG A 120 -4.48 -5.20 17.17
CA ARG A 120 -3.15 -4.60 17.01
C ARG A 120 -3.07 -3.21 17.62
N ARG A 121 -4.10 -2.37 17.41
CA ARG A 121 -4.17 -1.04 18.02
C ARG A 121 -4.21 -1.11 19.54
N ASP A 122 -4.89 -2.12 20.08
CA ASP A 122 -5.04 -2.32 21.52
C ASP A 122 -3.83 -3.03 22.16
N GLY A 123 -2.75 -3.28 21.41
CA GLY A 123 -1.52 -3.93 21.89
C GLY A 123 -1.65 -5.43 22.20
N LYS A 124 -2.83 -6.02 21.94
CA LYS A 124 -3.12 -7.43 22.26
C LYS A 124 -2.36 -8.42 21.38
N PHE A 125 -1.99 -7.99 20.18
CA PHE A 125 -1.19 -8.79 19.27
C PHE A 125 0.23 -8.99 19.80
N ASP A 126 0.83 -7.94 20.37
CA ASP A 126 2.18 -8.00 20.91
C ASP A 126 2.23 -8.87 22.18
N THR A 127 1.22 -8.79 23.05
CA THR A 127 1.10 -9.67 24.22
C THR A 127 0.85 -11.13 23.85
N TYR A 128 0.04 -11.38 22.82
CA TYR A 128 -0.17 -12.72 22.28
C TYR A 128 1.12 -13.28 21.67
N LEU A 129 1.84 -12.48 20.90
CA LEU A 129 3.09 -12.88 20.28
C LEU A 129 4.15 -13.21 21.33
N GLN A 130 4.27 -12.38 22.38
CA GLN A 130 5.19 -12.63 23.49
C GLN A 130 4.87 -13.96 24.21
N GLY A 131 3.62 -14.16 24.61
CA GLY A 131 3.22 -15.42 25.26
C GLY A 131 3.45 -16.65 24.36
N HIS A 132 3.15 -16.53 23.07
CA HIS A 132 3.39 -17.63 22.13
C HIS A 132 4.88 -17.92 21.90
N THR A 133 5.73 -16.88 21.91
CA THR A 133 7.18 -17.08 21.85
C THR A 133 7.73 -17.72 23.13
N GLU A 134 7.19 -17.37 24.31
CA GLU A 134 7.55 -18.01 25.58
C GLU A 134 7.07 -19.47 25.62
N GLU A 135 5.92 -19.81 25.05
CA GLU A 135 5.47 -21.21 24.96
C GLU A 135 6.27 -22.04 23.95
N MET A 136 6.67 -21.45 22.81
CA MET A 136 7.44 -22.17 21.78
C MET A 136 8.94 -22.26 22.09
N PHE A 137 9.51 -21.29 22.79
CA PHE A 137 10.97 -21.19 23.03
C PHE A 137 11.35 -21.08 24.51
N GLY A 138 10.41 -20.86 25.42
CA GLY A 138 10.62 -20.71 26.86
C GLY A 138 10.54 -22.01 27.65
N ALA A 139 10.72 -23.17 27.00
CA ALA A 139 11.10 -24.37 27.72
C ALA A 139 12.51 -24.15 28.32
N GLN A 140 12.56 -23.49 29.48
CA GLN A 140 13.75 -23.46 30.30
C GLN A 140 14.02 -24.90 30.76
N VAL A 141 15.21 -25.37 30.40
CA VAL A 141 15.87 -26.50 31.02
C VAL A 141 15.92 -26.22 32.50
N GLU A 142 15.11 -26.93 33.29
CA GLU A 142 15.27 -27.00 34.74
C GLU A 142 16.55 -27.82 35.00
N ASP A 143 17.61 -27.11 35.38
CA ASP A 143 18.88 -27.67 35.86
C ASP A 143 18.74 -28.06 37.34
N ASP A 144 18.95 -29.33 37.67
CA ASP A 144 19.84 -29.66 38.79
C ASP A 144 20.43 -31.09 38.67
N SER A 145 21.77 -31.11 38.64
CA SER A 145 22.70 -32.20 38.92
C SER A 145 22.96 -33.24 37.81
N LEU A 146 24.11 -33.12 37.15
CA LEU A 146 25.34 -33.82 37.58
C LEU A 146 26.54 -33.55 36.65
N ASP A 147 27.61 -33.12 37.32
CA ASP A 147 29.03 -33.32 37.04
C ASP A 147 29.70 -32.63 35.83
N VAL A 148 30.76 -31.92 36.20
CA VAL A 148 31.71 -31.23 35.32
C VAL A 148 32.58 -32.29 34.66
N THR A 149 32.33 -32.58 33.38
CA THR A 149 33.41 -32.97 32.48
C THR A 149 33.39 -32.05 31.28
N ALA A 150 34.40 -31.19 31.21
CA ALA A 150 34.73 -30.38 30.06
C ALA A 150 34.89 -31.27 28.83
N THR A 151 33.84 -31.41 28.04
CA THR A 151 33.91 -31.81 26.64
C THR A 151 33.71 -30.55 25.83
N GLU A 152 34.81 -30.11 25.24
CA GLU A 152 34.87 -29.03 24.25
C GLU A 152 33.82 -29.29 23.16
N ILE A 153 32.75 -28.51 23.18
CA ILE A 153 31.86 -28.36 22.03
C ILE A 153 32.22 -27.00 21.45
N ASP A 154 33.07 -27.10 20.42
CA ASP A 154 33.46 -26.06 19.49
C ASP A 154 32.23 -25.20 19.12
N SER A 155 32.14 -24.04 19.76
CA SER A 155 31.20 -23.00 19.37
C SER A 155 31.64 -22.49 18.01
N SER A 156 31.13 -23.13 16.96
CA SER A 156 31.08 -22.62 15.60
C SER A 156 30.15 -21.40 15.59
N ASP A 157 30.64 -20.31 16.18
CA ASP A 157 30.05 -18.99 16.16
C ASP A 157 29.94 -18.59 14.69
N GLY A 158 28.71 -18.61 14.19
CA GLY A 158 28.37 -18.27 12.82
C GLY A 158 28.81 -16.84 12.54
N GLU A 159 30.00 -16.73 11.98
CA GLU A 159 30.65 -15.53 11.45
C GLU A 159 29.71 -14.84 10.45
N TRP A 160 28.80 -14.01 10.93
CA TRP A 160 28.21 -12.94 10.12
C TRP A 160 29.33 -11.94 9.85
N ALA A 161 30.09 -12.23 8.80
CA ALA A 161 31.17 -11.40 8.29
C ALA A 161 30.71 -9.94 8.16
N ARG A 162 31.01 -9.13 9.19
CA ARG A 162 31.13 -7.68 9.06
C ARG A 162 32.41 -7.42 8.27
N LYS A 163 32.34 -7.66 6.96
CA LYS A 163 33.42 -7.34 6.03
C LYS A 163 33.34 -5.86 5.68
N GLY A 164 33.77 -5.02 6.62
CA GLY A 164 34.30 -3.72 6.25
C GLY A 164 35.72 -3.91 5.71
N PRO A 165 36.10 -3.38 4.53
CA PRO A 165 37.50 -3.16 4.24
C PRO A 165 37.98 -1.95 5.05
N ARG A 166 39.00 -2.19 5.89
CA ARG A 166 39.82 -1.13 6.50
C ARG A 166 40.44 -0.27 5.40
N GLY A 167 40.37 1.04 5.58
CA GLY A 167 41.02 2.02 4.71
C GLY A 167 40.97 3.44 5.29
N SER A 168 41.67 3.63 6.39
CA SER A 168 42.24 4.89 6.90
C SER A 168 41.32 6.08 7.21
N ARG A 169 41.18 6.34 8.52
CA ARG A 169 41.03 7.69 9.08
C ARG A 169 42.16 8.58 8.54
N LYS A 170 41.81 9.72 7.97
CA LYS A 170 42.63 10.94 8.05
C LYS A 170 41.73 12.03 8.56
N ASP A 171 42.03 12.46 9.78
CA ASP A 171 41.36 13.55 10.47
C ASP A 171 41.42 14.83 9.62
N LEU A 172 40.27 15.48 9.57
CA LEU A 172 40.08 16.83 9.08
C LEU A 172 40.63 17.81 10.12
N HIS A 173 41.59 18.65 9.72
CA HIS A 173 41.70 20.11 9.97
C HIS A 173 43.16 20.53 10.17
N VAL A 174 43.58 21.51 9.36
CA VAL A 174 44.21 22.79 9.75
C VAL A 174 44.82 23.37 8.46
N ALA A 175 44.17 24.40 7.91
CA ALA A 175 44.75 25.23 6.87
C ALA A 175 45.72 26.23 7.53
N PRO A 176 46.98 26.35 7.05
CA PRO A 176 47.92 27.29 7.63
C PRO A 176 47.68 28.72 7.12
N ARG A 177 47.63 29.66 8.08
CA ARG A 177 47.93 31.09 7.88
C ARG A 177 49.42 31.26 7.55
N SER A 178 49.76 32.15 6.62
CA SER A 178 50.76 33.24 6.75
C SER A 178 50.99 33.86 5.36
N LEU A 179 50.61 35.11 5.07
CA LEU A 179 51.33 36.38 5.31
C LEU A 179 52.70 36.46 4.62
N GLY A 180 52.84 37.48 3.74
CA GLY A 180 54.08 37.93 3.10
C GLY A 180 53.95 38.05 1.57
N ASP A 181 53.33 39.08 1.00
CA ASP A 181 53.83 40.47 0.78
C ASP A 181 54.50 40.68 -0.61
N SER A 182 54.07 41.77 -1.23
CA SER A 182 54.76 42.62 -2.21
C SER A 182 54.90 42.26 -3.70
N THR A 183 54.20 43.13 -4.47
CA THR A 183 54.70 44.01 -5.55
C THR A 183 54.51 43.65 -7.02
N HIS A 184 53.69 44.50 -7.67
CA HIS A 184 53.85 45.19 -8.96
C HIS A 184 54.32 44.39 -10.19
N ALA A 185 53.51 44.40 -11.26
CA ALA A 185 53.58 45.43 -12.29
C ALA A 185 52.65 45.09 -13.47
N ALA A 186 52.08 46.13 -14.06
CA ALA A 186 51.26 46.11 -15.26
C ALA A 186 52.08 45.81 -16.53
N GLY A 187 51.40 45.32 -17.57
CA GLY A 187 51.95 45.39 -18.92
C GLY A 187 51.34 44.41 -19.91
N LEU A 188 50.27 44.87 -20.58
CA LEU A 188 49.80 44.54 -21.95
C LEU A 188 49.47 43.08 -22.29
#